data_AF-I2N3H5-F1
#
_entry.id   AF-I2N3H5-F1
#
_cell.length_a   1.000
_cell.length_b   1.000
_cell.length_c   1.000
_cell.angle_alpha   90.00
_cell.angle_beta   90.00
_cell.angle_gamma   90.00
#
_symmetry.space_group_name_H-M   'P 1'
#
loop_
_entity.id
_entity.type
_entity.pdbx_description
1 polymer ?
#
loop_
_entity_poly.entity_id
_entity_poly.type
_entity_poly.pdbx_seq_one_letter_code
_entity_poly.pdbx_strand_id
1 'polypeptide(L)' 'MELTRLTGKLDDPNCDDDDCPNVYQTASGSFVVQGEVSHAFEPPAGEALVEIPEDVLRAAFRALGW' A
#
# COMPACT_ATOMS: atom_id res chain seq x y z
N MET A 1 -2.17 11.31 13.15
CA MET A 1 -2.30 11.62 11.71
C MET A 1 -3.58 10.99 11.23
N GLU A 2 -4.33 11.70 10.39
CA GLU A 2 -5.49 11.14 9.70
C GLU A 2 -5.01 10.47 8.41
N LEU A 3 -5.41 9.22 8.19
CA LEU A 3 -5.04 8.40 7.03
C LEU A 3 -6.32 7.90 6.38
N THR A 4 -6.47 8.12 5.07
CA THR A 4 -7.58 7.57 4.29
C THR A 4 -7.11 6.29 3.61
N ARG A 5 -7.68 5.13 3.99
CA ARG A 5 -7.38 3.86 3.32
C ARG A 5 -7.97 3.86 1.91
N LEU A 6 -7.13 3.59 0.92
CA LEU A 6 -7.52 3.63 -0.48
C LEU A 6 -7.89 2.26 -1.05
N THR A 7 -7.42 1.17 -0.44
CA THR A 7 -7.62 -0.23 -0.84
C THR A 7 -8.30 -1.04 0.28
N GLY A 8 -8.90 -2.19 -0.02
CA GLY A 8 -9.45 -3.09 1.01
C GLY A 8 -10.69 -2.56 1.75
N LYS A 9 -11.55 -1.81 1.06
CA LYS A 9 -12.87 -1.42 1.57
C LYS A 9 -13.82 -2.58 1.36
N LEU A 10 -14.58 -2.97 2.40
CA LEU A 10 -15.67 -3.94 2.28
C LEU A 10 -16.62 -3.51 1.14
N ASP A 11 -16.88 -4.41 0.20
CA ASP A 11 -17.73 -4.28 -0.99
C ASP A 11 -17.11 -3.56 -2.22
N ASP A 12 -15.78 -3.48 -2.33
CA ASP A 12 -15.06 -3.08 -3.56
C ASP A 12 -14.67 -4.31 -4.44
N PRO A 13 -15.30 -4.49 -5.62
CA PRO A 13 -15.10 -5.67 -6.46
C PRO A 13 -13.67 -5.85 -6.99
N ASN A 14 -12.78 -4.86 -6.82
CA ASN A 14 -11.39 -4.95 -7.24
C ASN A 14 -10.43 -5.33 -6.10
N CYS A 15 -10.89 -5.38 -4.85
CA CYS A 15 -9.99 -5.36 -3.70
C CYS A 15 -10.66 -5.80 -2.37
N ASP A 16 -11.47 -6.85 -2.40
CA ASP A 16 -12.36 -7.25 -1.28
C ASP A 16 -11.84 -8.40 -0.39
N ASP A 17 -10.86 -9.20 -0.85
CA ASP A 17 -10.49 -10.47 -0.21
C ASP A 17 -9.01 -10.53 0.25
N ASP A 18 -8.53 -9.55 1.01
CA ASP A 18 -7.14 -9.47 1.54
C ASP A 18 -5.99 -9.50 0.49
N ASP A 19 -6.31 -9.61 -0.81
CA ASP A 19 -5.36 -9.70 -1.93
C ASP A 19 -4.79 -8.34 -2.38
N CYS A 20 -4.90 -7.32 -1.54
CA CYS A 20 -4.49 -5.95 -1.84
C CYS A 20 -3.58 -5.37 -0.75
N PRO A 21 -2.57 -4.57 -1.13
CA PRO A 21 -1.70 -3.94 -0.16
C PRO A 21 -2.49 -2.82 0.52
N ASN A 22 -2.26 -2.61 1.82
CA ASN A 22 -2.87 -1.47 2.49
C ASN A 22 -2.15 -0.20 2.07
N VAL A 23 -2.81 0.58 1.20
CA VAL A 23 -2.35 1.89 0.75
C VAL A 23 -3.21 2.95 1.43
N TYR A 24 -2.56 3.93 2.04
CA TYR A 24 -3.21 5.05 2.69
C TYR A 24 -2.75 6.36 2.07
N GLN A 25 -3.68 7.28 1.83
CA GLN A 25 -3.35 8.65 1.50
C GLN A 25 -3.19 9.46 2.79
N THR A 26 -2.08 10.19 2.88
CA THR A 26 -1.83 11.16 3.95
C THR A 26 -2.43 12.51 3.57
N ALA A 27 -2.73 13.34 4.57
CA ALA A 27 -3.22 14.71 4.35
C ALA A 27 -2.25 15.59 3.53
N SER A 28 -0.95 15.26 3.50
CA SER A 28 0.08 15.94 2.72
C SER A 28 0.15 15.50 1.25
N GLY A 29 -0.71 14.57 0.81
CA GLY A 29 -0.71 14.05 -0.57
C GLY A 29 0.29 12.94 -0.85
N SER A 30 1.05 12.49 0.15
CA SER A 30 1.90 11.30 0.08
C SER A 30 1.13 10.01 0.38
N PHE A 31 1.72 8.86 0.04
CA PHE A 31 1.18 7.54 0.34
C PHE A 31 1.96 6.86 1.47
N VAL A 32 1.24 6.11 2.30
CA VAL A 32 1.81 5.12 3.23
C VAL A 32 1.39 3.74 2.72
N VAL A 33 2.34 2.83 2.59
CA VAL A 33 2.10 1.49 2.07
C VAL A 33 2.55 0.46 3.10
N GLN A 34 1.69 -0.50 3.42
CA GLN A 34 2.01 -1.61 4.31
C GLN A 34 2.61 -2.78 3.51
N GLY A 35 3.68 -3.36 4.04
CA GLY A 35 4.31 -4.58 3.53
C GLY A 35 5.25 -5.18 4.57
N GLU A 36 5.89 -6.30 4.22
CA GLU A 36 6.88 -6.96 5.07
C GLU A 36 8.20 -6.20 5.05
N VAL A 37 8.86 -6.02 6.20
CA VAL A 37 10.15 -5.29 6.24
C VAL A 37 11.21 -6.11 5.50
N SER A 38 11.83 -5.51 4.48
CA SER A 38 12.91 -6.14 3.73
C SER A 38 14.27 -5.76 4.32
N HIS A 39 15.19 -6.72 4.29
CA HIS A 39 16.59 -6.55 4.68
C HIS A 39 17.53 -6.62 3.47
N ALA A 40 17.00 -6.42 2.25
CA ALA A 40 17.78 -6.47 1.02
C ALA A 40 18.96 -5.48 1.03
N PHE A 41 18.80 -4.32 1.68
CA PHE A 41 19.87 -3.37 1.99
C PHE A 41 19.45 -2.45 3.16
N GLU A 42 20.42 -1.74 3.73
CA GLU A 42 20.19 -0.76 4.79
C GLU A 42 19.75 0.58 4.18
N PRO A 43 18.54 1.08 4.47
CA PRO A 43 18.09 2.39 3.99
C PRO A 43 18.64 3.53 4.86
N PRO A 44 18.55 4.80 4.40
CA PRO A 44 18.85 5.96 5.23
C PRO A 44 18.05 6.01 6.53
N ALA A 45 18.58 6.76 7.51
CA ALA A 45 17.92 6.89 8.81
C ALA A 45 16.50 7.45 8.69
N GLY A 46 15.52 6.71 9.21
CA GLY A 46 14.10 7.07 9.17
C GLY A 46 13.32 6.47 8.01
N GLU A 47 13.96 5.73 7.12
CA GLU A 47 13.33 4.99 6.03
C GLU A 47 13.22 3.50 6.34
N ALA A 48 12.26 2.82 5.70
CA ALA A 48 12.10 1.37 5.76
C ALA A 48 11.84 0.83 4.37
N LEU A 49 12.46 -0.30 4.04
CA LEU A 49 12.14 -1.06 2.84
C LEU A 49 11.00 -2.01 3.18
N VAL A 50 9.97 -2.04 2.34
CA VAL A 50 8.89 -3.02 2.47
C VAL A 50 8.73 -3.81 1.18
N GLU A 51 8.48 -5.10 1.31
CA GLU A 51 8.14 -6.01 0.22
C GLU A 51 6.63 -6.15 0.12
N ILE A 52 6.16 -6.09 -1.13
CA ILE A 52 4.77 -6.25 -1.51
C ILE A 52 4.77 -7.11 -2.77
N PRO A 53 3.92 -8.16 -2.84
CA PRO A 53 3.79 -8.95 -4.06
C PRO A 53 3.42 -8.08 -5.26
N GLU A 54 3.98 -8.38 -6.43
CA GLU A 54 3.82 -7.56 -7.63
C GLU A 54 2.35 -7.47 -8.09
N ASP A 55 1.66 -8.60 -8.06
CA ASP A 55 0.24 -8.73 -8.40
C ASP A 55 -0.65 -7.89 -7.48
N VAL A 56 -0.34 -7.90 -6.19
CA VAL A 56 -0.97 -7.10 -5.13
C VAL A 56 -0.76 -5.60 -5.41
N LEU A 57 0.48 -5.15 -5.69
CA LEU A 57 0.76 -3.76 -6.05
C LEU A 57 0.04 -3.32 -7.34
N ARG A 58 0.03 -4.17 -8.36
CA ARG A 58 -0.69 -3.91 -9.62
C ARG A 58 -2.19 -3.81 -9.39
N ALA A 59 -2.76 -4.63 -8.51
CA ALA A 59 -4.18 -4.55 -8.15
C ALA A 59 -4.53 -3.20 -7.51
N ALA A 60 -3.69 -2.71 -6.61
CA ALA A 60 -3.87 -1.39 -6.00
C ALA A 60 -3.91 -0.27 -7.06
N PHE A 61 -2.97 -0.24 -8.00
CA PHE A 61 -2.97 0.79 -9.05
C PHE A 61 -4.22 0.73 -9.94
N ARG A 62 -4.69 -0.49 -10.30
CA ARG A 62 -5.95 -0.64 -11.03
C ARG A 62 -7.14 -0.08 -10.24
N ALA A 63 -7.23 -0.39 -8.95
CA ALA A 63 -8.30 0.11 -8.07
C ALA A 63 -8.28 1.64 -7.94
N LEU A 64 -7.10 2.26 -8.01
CA LEU A 64 -6.93 3.72 -8.00
C LEU A 64 -7.18 4.38 -9.36
N GLY A 65 -7.41 3.60 -10.42
CA GLY A 65 -7.63 4.09 -11.78
C GLY A 65 -6.37 4.59 -12.48
N TRP A 66 -5.20 4.03 -12.16
CA TRP A 66 -3.90 4.37 -12.75
C TRP A 66 -3.49 3.40 -13.87
#